data_AF-A0A7S1Q541-F1
#
_entry.id   AF-A0A7S1Q541-F1
#
_cell.length_a   1.000
_cell.length_b   1.000
_cell.length_c   1.000
_cell.angle_alpha   90.00
_cell.angle_beta   90.00
_cell.angle_gamma   90.00
#
_symmetry.space_group_name_H-M   'P 1'
#
loop_
_entity.id
_entity.type
_entity.pdbx_description
1 polymer ?
#
loop_
_entity_poly.entity_id
_entity_poly.type
_entity_poly.pdbx_seq_one_letter_code
_entity_poly.pdbx_strand_id
1 'polypeptide(L)'
;RAPLRAVLCLCAGGLCLHWGGVARRAFAASKPFVQRQTAAITREILSAQDDKTSSAVIECLRDEPAFAEVAKREMDSILQRDREDRKKLAAGVQQAIARGVLPGDLEPPEYEQIDVLDKTADQVAEEIVARLPKGEGCVVIVAGRSGTGKGT
;
A
#
# COMPACT_ATOMS: atom_id res chain seq x y z
N ARG A 1 -2.73 12.45 -48.16
CA ARG A 1 -3.49 12.12 -46.93
C ARG A 1 -3.24 13.26 -45.93
N ALA A 2 -4.30 13.82 -45.37
CA ALA A 2 -4.40 15.16 -44.80
C ALA A 2 -3.43 15.48 -43.63
N PRO A 3 -2.99 16.75 -43.49
CA PRO A 3 -2.43 17.29 -42.26
C PRO A 3 -3.48 17.99 -41.37
N LEU A 4 -3.19 18.00 -40.08
CA LEU A 4 -3.98 18.56 -38.97
C LEU A 4 -4.12 20.08 -39.07
N ARG A 5 -5.36 20.55 -38.82
CA ARG A 5 -5.75 21.96 -38.73
C ARG A 5 -5.25 22.58 -37.42
N ALA A 6 -4.39 23.59 -37.50
CA ALA A 6 -4.22 24.59 -36.47
C ALA A 6 -5.14 25.77 -36.79
N VAL A 7 -6.10 26.06 -35.92
CA VAL A 7 -6.94 27.27 -36.03
C VAL A 7 -6.30 28.34 -35.15
N LEU A 8 -5.58 29.23 -35.81
CA LEU A 8 -5.19 30.54 -35.32
C LEU A 8 -6.46 31.41 -35.35
N CYS A 9 -6.89 31.95 -34.21
CA CYS A 9 -7.87 33.04 -34.20
C CYS A 9 -7.23 34.26 -33.54
N LEU A 10 -6.66 35.12 -34.39
CA LEU A 10 -6.45 36.53 -34.12
C LEU A 10 -7.81 37.23 -34.12
N CYS A 11 -8.10 38.01 -33.09
CA CYS A 11 -8.91 39.22 -33.23
C CYS A 11 -8.31 40.30 -32.33
N ALA A 12 -8.04 41.43 -32.96
CA ALA A 12 -7.35 42.59 -32.44
C ALA A 12 -8.29 43.53 -31.67
N GLY A 13 -7.70 44.39 -30.83
CA GLY A 13 -8.22 45.73 -30.57
C GLY A 13 -8.38 46.11 -29.10
N GLY A 14 -7.64 47.14 -28.67
CA GLY A 14 -8.07 48.04 -27.59
C GLY A 14 -7.09 48.26 -26.45
N LEU A 15 -6.12 49.16 -26.67
CA LEU A 15 -5.30 49.77 -25.63
C LEU A 15 -6.14 50.73 -24.77
N CYS A 16 -6.08 50.65 -23.44
CA CYS A 16 -6.40 51.78 -22.56
C CYS A 16 -5.59 51.71 -21.26
N LEU A 17 -4.63 52.62 -21.12
CA LEU A 17 -3.96 53.00 -19.87
C LEU A 17 -4.90 53.88 -19.04
N HIS A 18 -5.13 53.58 -17.75
CA HIS A 18 -4.93 54.52 -16.63
C HIS A 18 -5.20 53.91 -15.24
N TRP A 19 -4.55 54.52 -14.26
CA TRP A 19 -4.57 54.30 -12.81
C TRP A 19 -5.94 54.12 -12.13
N GLY A 20 -5.92 53.41 -10.99
CA GLY A 20 -6.93 53.50 -9.94
C GLY A 20 -7.08 52.21 -9.14
N GLY A 21 -6.39 52.12 -8.00
CA GLY A 21 -6.46 50.95 -7.13
C GLY A 21 -7.85 50.73 -6.54
N VAL A 22 -8.25 49.46 -6.44
CA VAL A 22 -8.87 48.85 -5.25
C VAL A 22 -8.57 47.34 -5.36
N ALA A 23 -7.74 46.83 -4.46
CA ALA A 23 -7.50 45.40 -4.31
C ALA A 23 -8.80 44.72 -3.85
N ARG A 24 -9.56 44.13 -4.78
CA ARG A 24 -10.63 43.19 -4.42
C ARG A 24 -9.97 41.85 -4.10
N ARG A 25 -10.01 41.48 -2.82
CA ARG A 25 -9.71 40.12 -2.35
C ARG A 25 -10.47 39.13 -3.21
N ALA A 26 -9.74 38.31 -3.97
CA ALA A 26 -10.28 37.11 -4.56
C ALA A 26 -10.70 36.19 -3.41
N PHE A 27 -12.01 36.13 -3.14
CA PHE A 27 -12.58 35.06 -2.34
C PHE A 27 -12.36 33.77 -3.15
N ALA A 28 -11.36 32.99 -2.73
CA ALA A 28 -11.12 31.67 -3.27
C ALA A 28 -12.41 30.86 -3.10
N ALA A 29 -12.98 30.42 -4.22
CA ALA A 29 -14.13 29.54 -4.24
C ALA A 29 -13.85 28.32 -3.36
N SER A 30 -14.59 28.19 -2.25
CA SER A 30 -14.61 26.97 -1.46
C SER A 30 -15.05 25.84 -2.38
N LYS A 31 -14.17 24.86 -2.58
CA LYS A 31 -14.49 23.65 -3.33
C LYS A 31 -15.80 23.05 -2.79
N PRO A 32 -16.71 22.58 -3.66
CA PRO A 32 -17.91 21.91 -3.19
C PRO A 32 -17.48 20.70 -2.37
N PHE A 33 -17.94 20.67 -1.11
CA PHE A 33 -17.84 19.51 -0.24
C PHE A 33 -18.66 18.39 -0.87
N VAL A 34 -17.99 17.52 -1.62
CA VAL A 34 -18.58 16.30 -2.14
C VAL A 34 -18.82 15.40 -0.93
N GLN A 35 -20.06 15.33 -0.45
CA GLN A 35 -20.49 14.27 0.46
C GLN A 35 -20.40 12.94 -0.30
N ARG A 36 -19.24 12.28 -0.20
CA ARG A 36 -19.11 10.86 -0.55
C ARG A 36 -19.81 10.06 0.54
N GLN A 37 -20.66 9.12 0.12
CA GLN A 37 -21.13 8.06 1.00
C GLN A 37 -19.91 7.29 1.51
N THR A 38 -19.53 7.53 2.75
CA THR A 38 -18.73 6.59 3.53
C THR A 38 -19.50 5.28 3.56
N ALA A 39 -18.89 4.19 3.10
CA ALA A 39 -19.40 2.86 3.42
C ALA A 39 -19.62 2.83 4.93
N ALA A 40 -20.87 2.64 5.36
CA ALA A 40 -21.21 2.79 6.77
C ALA A 40 -20.52 1.68 7.55
N ILE A 41 -19.42 2.02 8.24
CA ILE A 41 -18.77 1.11 9.18
C ILE A 41 -19.77 0.83 10.29
N THR A 42 -20.24 -0.41 10.39
CA THR A 42 -21.16 -0.83 11.44
C THR A 42 -20.42 -1.46 12.62
N ARG A 43 -21.08 -1.55 13.76
CA ARG A 43 -20.52 -2.19 14.95
C ARG A 43 -20.22 -3.67 14.70
N GLU A 44 -21.04 -4.33 13.88
CA GLU A 44 -20.88 -5.74 13.51
C GLU A 44 -19.57 -5.95 12.74
N ILE A 45 -19.28 -5.08 11.76
CA ILE A 45 -18.01 -5.11 11.02
C ILE A 45 -16.85 -4.90 11.99
N LEU A 46 -16.88 -3.86 12.83
CA LEU A 46 -15.79 -3.61 13.79
C LEU A 46 -15.60 -4.72 14.83
N SER A 47 -16.65 -5.46 15.15
CA SER A 47 -16.60 -6.55 16.13
C SER A 47 -15.99 -7.83 15.55
N ALA A 48 -15.97 -7.99 14.23
CA ALA A 48 -15.41 -9.17 13.58
C ALA A 48 -13.87 -9.24 13.66
N GLN A 49 -13.19 -8.08 13.70
CA GLN A 49 -11.73 -7.97 13.81
C GLN A 49 -10.94 -8.80 12.78
N ASP A 50 -11.49 -8.90 11.58
CA ASP A 50 -10.95 -9.69 10.46
C ASP A 50 -10.38 -8.80 9.33
N ASP A 51 -9.97 -9.44 8.24
CA ASP A 51 -9.48 -8.79 7.01
C ASP A 51 -10.52 -7.86 6.38
N LYS A 52 -11.81 -8.24 6.44
CA LYS A 52 -12.94 -7.42 5.98
C LYS A 52 -13.08 -6.15 6.82
N THR A 53 -12.90 -6.25 8.13
CA THR A 53 -12.90 -5.11 9.06
C THR A 53 -11.81 -4.11 8.68
N SER A 54 -10.58 -4.62 8.51
CA SER A 54 -9.42 -3.79 8.13
C SER A 54 -9.65 -3.11 6.78
N SER A 55 -10.18 -3.84 5.80
CA SER A 55 -10.48 -3.31 4.48
C SER A 55 -11.54 -2.20 4.52
N ALA A 56 -12.62 -2.40 5.28
CA ALA A 56 -13.69 -1.40 5.44
C ALA A 56 -13.19 -0.11 6.11
N VAL A 57 -12.33 -0.22 7.13
CA VAL A 57 -11.71 0.94 7.80
C VAL A 57 -10.79 1.69 6.84
N ILE A 58 -9.95 0.98 6.08
CA ILE A 58 -9.04 1.59 5.10
C ILE A 58 -9.84 2.32 4.03
N GLU A 59 -10.91 1.74 3.50
CA GLU A 59 -11.77 2.41 2.52
C GLU A 59 -12.43 3.66 3.07
N CYS A 60 -12.94 3.60 4.30
CA CYS A 60 -13.58 4.74 4.95
C CYS A 60 -12.61 5.90 5.21
N LEU A 61 -11.36 5.62 5.57
CA LEU A 61 -10.37 6.62 5.98
C LEU A 61 -9.35 6.97 4.88
N ARG A 62 -9.44 6.36 3.70
CA ARG A 62 -8.44 6.49 2.62
C ARG A 62 -8.13 7.95 2.25
N ASP A 63 -9.16 8.77 2.18
CA ASP A 63 -9.07 10.17 1.73
C ASP A 63 -8.80 11.15 2.91
N GLU A 64 -8.78 10.66 4.15
CA GLU A 64 -8.49 11.49 5.33
C GLU A 64 -6.98 11.76 5.44
N PRO A 65 -6.53 13.02 5.35
CA PRO A 65 -5.11 13.35 5.29
C PRO A 65 -4.35 12.95 6.56
N ALA A 66 -5.01 13.04 7.73
CA ALA A 66 -4.43 12.59 8.99
C ALA A 66 -4.19 11.06 9.01
N PHE A 67 -5.11 10.28 8.44
CA PHE A 67 -4.94 8.83 8.32
C PHE A 67 -3.79 8.48 7.37
N ALA A 68 -3.72 9.16 6.21
CA ALA A 68 -2.64 8.96 5.25
C ALA A 68 -1.25 9.29 5.82
N GLU A 69 -1.14 10.36 6.60
CA GLU A 69 0.12 10.75 7.27
C GLU A 69 0.58 9.68 8.26
N VAL A 70 -0.33 9.21 9.12
CA VAL A 70 -0.04 8.15 10.11
C VAL A 70 0.33 6.86 9.39
N ALA A 71 -0.46 6.43 8.40
CA ALA A 71 -0.20 5.21 7.63
C ALA A 71 1.18 5.25 6.96
N LYS A 72 1.57 6.40 6.38
CA LYS A 72 2.89 6.58 5.79
C LYS A 72 4.01 6.48 6.83
N ARG A 73 3.86 7.17 7.97
CA ARG A 73 4.86 7.15 9.04
C ARG A 73 5.09 5.73 9.58
N GLU A 74 4.01 4.98 9.81
CA GLU A 74 4.11 3.59 10.27
C GLU A 74 4.76 2.69 9.21
N MET A 75 4.40 2.85 7.94
CA MET A 75 5.04 2.12 6.84
C MET A 75 6.54 2.41 6.75
N ASP A 76 6.95 3.68 6.87
CA ASP A 76 8.37 4.06 6.86
C ASP A 76 9.13 3.44 8.05
N SER A 77 8.49 3.37 9.23
CA SER A 77 9.06 2.70 10.41
C SER A 77 9.25 1.20 10.19
N ILE A 78 8.26 0.53 9.61
CA ILE A 78 8.35 -0.91 9.25
C ILE A 78 9.49 -1.15 8.27
N LEU A 79 9.58 -0.33 7.21
CA LEU A 79 10.65 -0.46 6.22
C LEU A 79 12.04 -0.21 6.81
N GLN A 80 12.16 0.73 7.76
CA GLN A 80 13.41 0.96 8.47
C GLN A 80 13.82 -0.26 9.29
N ARG A 81 12.89 -0.81 10.09
CA ARG A 81 13.14 -2.01 10.90
C ARG A 81 13.54 -3.20 10.04
N ASP A 82 12.85 -3.44 8.93
CA ASP A 82 13.19 -4.50 7.98
C ASP A 82 14.63 -4.38 7.46
N ARG A 83 15.11 -3.16 7.21
CA ARG A 83 16.50 -2.92 6.76
C ARG A 83 17.50 -3.20 7.87
N GLU A 84 17.21 -2.80 9.09
CA GLU A 84 18.06 -3.05 10.26
C GLU A 84 18.13 -4.54 10.58
N ASP A 85 16.98 -5.22 10.55
CA ASP A 85 16.88 -6.64 10.83
C ASP A 85 17.60 -7.46 9.75
N ARG A 86 17.49 -7.07 8.47
CA ARG A 86 18.26 -7.70 7.39
C ARG A 86 19.77 -7.63 7.64
N LYS A 87 20.29 -6.48 8.10
CA LYS A 87 21.72 -6.32 8.40
C LYS A 87 22.16 -7.20 9.57
N LYS A 88 21.37 -7.22 10.65
CA LYS A 88 21.65 -8.03 11.84
C LYS A 88 21.60 -9.52 11.54
N LEU A 89 20.59 -9.97 10.79
CA LEU A 89 20.44 -11.35 10.35
C LEU A 89 21.63 -11.76 9.45
N ALA A 90 22.02 -10.94 8.48
CA ALA A 90 23.18 -11.23 7.64
C ALA A 90 24.47 -11.38 8.46
N ALA A 91 24.71 -10.48 9.42
CA ALA A 91 25.87 -10.59 10.31
C ALA A 91 25.82 -11.86 11.19
N GLY A 92 24.64 -12.22 11.70
CA GLY A 92 24.42 -13.45 12.46
C GLY A 92 24.71 -14.71 11.65
N VAL A 93 24.24 -14.77 10.40
CA VAL A 93 24.52 -15.89 9.48
C VAL A 93 26.02 -16.02 9.24
N GLN A 94 26.73 -14.92 8.97
CA GLN A 94 28.18 -14.94 8.77
C GLN A 94 28.93 -15.46 10.00
N GLN A 95 28.52 -15.06 11.21
CA GLN A 95 29.10 -15.57 12.45
C GLN A 95 28.82 -17.06 12.64
N ALA A 96 27.63 -17.54 12.28
CA ALA A 96 27.27 -18.96 12.38
C ALA A 96 28.07 -19.83 11.39
N ILE A 97 28.30 -19.35 10.17
CA ILE A 97 29.18 -19.99 9.19
C ILE A 97 30.62 -20.05 9.71
N ALA A 98 31.15 -18.92 10.20
CA ALA A 98 32.51 -18.87 10.74
C ALA A 98 32.73 -19.80 11.94
N ARG A 99 31.68 -20.08 12.71
CA ARG A 99 31.70 -21.04 13.84
C ARG A 99 31.47 -22.49 13.40
N GLY A 100 31.24 -22.75 12.12
CA GLY A 100 30.92 -24.07 11.59
C GLY A 100 29.54 -24.60 12.01
N VAL A 101 28.64 -23.72 12.48
CA VAL A 101 27.28 -24.08 12.88
C VAL A 101 26.37 -24.19 11.66
N LEU A 102 26.60 -23.37 10.64
CA LEU A 102 25.90 -23.42 9.36
C LEU A 102 26.88 -23.70 8.21
N PRO A 103 26.50 -24.52 7.21
CA PRO A 103 27.23 -24.61 5.95
C PRO A 103 27.27 -23.25 5.25
N GLY A 104 28.39 -22.94 4.58
CA GLY A 104 28.55 -21.69 3.85
C GLY A 104 27.84 -21.65 2.49
N ASP A 105 27.33 -22.79 2.04
CA ASP A 105 26.81 -23.08 0.70
C ASP A 105 25.34 -23.52 0.71
N LEU A 106 24.55 -23.04 1.67
CA LEU A 106 23.12 -23.28 1.71
C LEU A 106 22.41 -22.44 0.64
N GLU A 107 22.05 -23.06 -0.48
CA GLU A 107 21.06 -22.51 -1.40
C GLU A 107 19.66 -22.68 -0.80
N PRO A 108 18.87 -21.59 -0.68
CA PRO A 108 17.50 -21.69 -0.23
C PRO A 108 16.69 -22.58 -1.18
N PRO A 109 15.80 -23.45 -0.66
CA PRO A 109 14.89 -24.20 -1.51
C PRO A 109 13.98 -23.24 -2.29
N GLU A 110 13.52 -23.68 -3.47
CA GLU A 110 12.52 -22.92 -4.22
C GLU A 110 11.22 -22.82 -3.43
N TYR A 111 10.71 -21.59 -3.30
CA TYR A 111 9.43 -21.33 -2.66
C TYR A 111 8.33 -21.34 -3.70
N GLU A 112 7.20 -21.96 -3.37
CA GLU A 112 5.98 -21.79 -4.14
C GLU A 112 5.43 -20.38 -3.93
N GLN A 113 5.19 -19.67 -5.03
CA GLN A 113 4.61 -18.33 -4.98
C GLN A 113 3.09 -18.40 -4.94
N ILE A 114 2.52 -17.74 -3.94
CA ILE A 114 1.08 -17.57 -3.77
C ILE A 114 0.77 -16.10 -3.99
N ASP A 115 -0.05 -15.81 -5.01
CA ASP A 115 -0.55 -14.44 -5.19
C ASP A 115 -1.64 -14.17 -4.17
N VAL A 116 -1.46 -13.11 -3.39
CA VAL A 116 -2.36 -12.68 -2.32
C VAL A 116 -3.19 -11.47 -2.71
N LEU A 117 -2.94 -10.88 -3.89
CA LEU A 117 -3.68 -9.72 -4.35
C LEU A 117 -5.14 -10.10 -4.65
N ASP A 118 -6.06 -9.25 -4.21
CA ASP A 118 -7.51 -9.39 -4.41
C ASP A 118 -8.13 -10.69 -3.85
N LYS A 119 -7.44 -11.37 -2.92
CA LYS A 119 -7.93 -12.56 -2.23
C LYS A 119 -8.18 -12.30 -0.75
N THR A 120 -9.19 -12.97 -0.20
CA THR A 120 -9.41 -13.00 1.25
C THR A 120 -8.42 -13.94 1.95
N ALA A 121 -8.25 -13.78 3.26
CA ALA A 121 -7.41 -14.67 4.04
C ALA A 121 -7.82 -16.15 3.88
N ASP A 122 -9.12 -16.44 3.88
CA ASP A 122 -9.67 -17.79 3.66
C ASP A 122 -9.27 -18.37 2.30
N GLN A 123 -9.36 -17.57 1.23
CA GLN A 123 -8.99 -18.01 -0.12
C GLN A 123 -7.50 -18.32 -0.23
N VAL A 124 -6.65 -17.52 0.41
CA VAL A 124 -5.20 -17.76 0.47
C VAL A 124 -4.91 -19.04 1.28
N ALA A 125 -5.60 -19.24 2.39
CA ALA A 125 -5.46 -20.44 3.21
C ALA A 125 -5.88 -21.71 2.45
N GLU A 126 -7.01 -21.68 1.74
CA GLU A 126 -7.45 -22.79 0.88
C GLU A 126 -6.42 -23.11 -0.20
N GLU A 127 -5.82 -22.08 -0.82
CA GLU A 127 -4.77 -22.24 -1.82
C GLU A 127 -3.50 -22.87 -1.24
N ILE A 128 -3.10 -22.48 -0.02
CA ILE A 128 -1.99 -23.13 0.70
C ILE A 128 -2.33 -24.60 0.92
N VAL A 129 -3.48 -24.90 1.51
CA VAL A 129 -3.91 -26.27 1.85
C VAL A 129 -4.00 -27.15 0.61
N ALA A 130 -4.45 -26.61 -0.52
CA ALA A 130 -4.56 -27.35 -1.78
C ALA A 130 -3.19 -27.82 -2.32
N ARG A 131 -2.10 -27.12 -1.97
CA ARG A 131 -0.72 -27.46 -2.38
C ARG A 131 0.00 -28.34 -1.37
N LEU A 132 -0.52 -28.48 -0.15
CA LEU A 132 0.10 -29.34 0.86
C LEU A 132 0.02 -30.82 0.47
N PRO A 133 1.07 -31.60 0.76
CA PRO A 133 1.04 -33.04 0.55
C PRO A 133 -0.05 -33.67 1.44
N LYS A 134 -0.83 -34.59 0.87
CA LYS A 134 -1.82 -35.38 1.62
C LYS A 134 -1.10 -36.49 2.40
N GLY A 135 -1.16 -36.50 3.74
CA GLY A 135 -0.49 -37.52 4.54
C GLY A 135 -0.20 -37.10 5.99
N GLU A 136 0.83 -37.71 6.58
CA GLU A 136 1.31 -37.39 7.94
C GLU A 136 1.79 -35.94 8.03
N GLY A 137 1.71 -35.36 9.24
CA GLY A 137 1.86 -33.93 9.50
C GLY A 137 3.06 -33.29 8.78
N CYS A 138 2.84 -32.13 8.17
CA CYS A 138 3.86 -31.37 7.45
C CYS A 138 4.19 -30.06 8.19
N VAL A 139 5.42 -29.58 8.02
CA VAL A 139 5.85 -28.25 8.48
C VAL A 139 5.78 -27.29 7.30
N VAL A 140 5.04 -26.21 7.46
CA VAL A 140 4.87 -25.17 6.43
C VAL A 140 5.67 -23.94 6.81
N ILE A 141 6.47 -23.43 5.88
CA ILE A 141 7.23 -22.19 6.05
C ILE A 141 6.57 -21.13 5.17
N VAL A 142 5.90 -20.17 5.80
CA VAL A 142 5.30 -19.02 5.09
C VAL A 142 6.29 -17.87 5.09
N ALA A 143 6.84 -17.57 3.92
CA ALA A 143 7.77 -16.46 3.71
C ALA A 143 7.11 -15.35 2.89
N GLY A 144 7.40 -14.09 3.21
CA GLY A 144 6.78 -12.94 2.57
C GLY A 144 7.29 -11.61 3.10
N ARG A 145 7.12 -10.56 2.30
CA ARG A 145 7.53 -9.19 2.69
C ARG A 145 6.76 -8.70 3.92
N SER A 146 7.27 -7.69 4.61
CA SER A 146 6.52 -7.10 5.72
C SER A 146 5.20 -6.49 5.22
N GLY A 147 4.14 -6.64 6.01
CA GLY A 147 2.80 -6.19 5.64
C GLY A 147 1.98 -7.13 4.73
N THR A 148 2.48 -8.32 4.37
CA THR A 148 1.72 -9.29 3.54
C THR A 148 0.86 -10.28 4.32
N GLY A 149 0.52 -9.98 5.58
CA GLY A 149 -0.42 -10.79 6.35
C GLY A 149 0.06 -12.19 6.78
N LYS A 150 1.38 -12.46 6.86
CA LYS A 150 1.91 -13.81 7.20
C LYS A 150 1.38 -14.47 8.49
N GLY A 151 0.88 -13.67 9.43
CA GLY A 151 0.35 -14.16 10.71
C GLY A 151 -1.18 -14.20 10.78
N THR A 152 -1.85 -13.72 9.73
CA THR A 152 -3.29 -13.82 9.51
C THR A 152 -3.54 -15.09 8.72
#